data_AF-M6Y425-F1
#
_entry.id   AF-M6Y425-F1
#
_cell.length_a   1.000
_cell.length_b   1.000
_cell.length_c   1.000
_cell.angle_alpha   90.00
_cell.angle_beta   90.00
_cell.angle_gamma   90.00
#
_symmetry.space_group_name_H-M   'P 1'
#
loop_
_entity.id
_entity.type
_entity.pdbx_description
1 polymer ?
#
loop_
_entity_poly.entity_id
_entity_poly.type
_entity_poly.pdbx_seq_one_letter_code
_entity_poly.pdbx_strand_id
1 'polypeptide(L)'
;MKHDFPCDPTSLVKWRKRIGSEGVEKFLEETILLGQREGQIKEPEFRRVNVDTTVQEKAITFPTDAKLYHKMRQVLVKEASKENIQLRQSYKRKGKLAFIKQGRYFHAKQSKRAHETKRLKTYLGCVKRDIERKVENPNIRLKSLLEISERILTQSKNSKNKIYSIHSPEVECISKGKSYKRYEFGCKVSLVTTSKSNWVVGVQALHGNPYDGHTLKDAINQMEKIVGIRPKEVYAQPSTIRETQRLTPNGSLDGIQR
;
A
#
# COMPACT_ATOMS: atom_id res chain seq x y z
N MET A 1 -17.04 -24.17 19.59
CA MET A 1 -16.24 -23.13 20.27
C MET A 1 -16.42 -21.81 19.55
N LYS A 2 -17.13 -20.84 20.15
CA LYS A 2 -17.10 -19.44 19.69
C LYS A 2 -15.83 -18.85 20.29
N HIS A 3 -14.90 -18.40 19.45
CA HIS A 3 -13.78 -17.59 19.94
C HIS A 3 -14.27 -16.16 20.12
N ASP A 4 -14.24 -15.68 21.35
CA ASP A 4 -14.40 -14.25 21.62
C ASP A 4 -13.14 -13.51 21.21
N PHE A 5 -13.30 -12.36 20.58
CA PHE A 5 -12.16 -11.54 20.19
C PHE A 5 -11.54 -10.91 21.45
N PRO A 6 -10.20 -10.87 21.55
CA PRO A 6 -9.52 -10.31 22.72
C PRO A 6 -9.76 -8.80 22.89
N CYS A 7 -10.23 -8.11 21.85
CA CYS A 7 -10.64 -6.72 21.89
C CYS A 7 -11.61 -6.39 20.75
N ASP A 8 -12.28 -5.23 20.82
CA ASP A 8 -13.07 -4.71 19.70
C ASP A 8 -12.19 -4.58 18.44
N PRO A 9 -12.62 -5.11 17.27
CA PRO A 9 -11.82 -5.10 16.04
C PRO A 9 -11.35 -3.70 15.60
N THR A 10 -12.03 -2.63 16.01
CA THR A 10 -11.70 -1.25 15.67
C THR A 10 -10.68 -0.61 16.61
N SER A 11 -10.40 -1.21 17.77
CA SER A 11 -9.52 -0.63 18.79
C SER A 11 -8.11 -0.36 18.25
N LEU A 12 -7.47 -1.34 17.61
CA LEU A 12 -6.13 -1.16 17.03
C LEU A 12 -6.12 -0.16 15.87
N VAL A 13 -7.23 -0.03 15.13
CA VAL A 13 -7.35 0.95 14.05
C VAL A 13 -7.41 2.36 14.61
N LYS A 14 -8.22 2.59 15.65
CA LYS A 14 -8.36 3.88 16.32
C LYS A 14 -7.06 4.27 17.02
N TRP A 15 -6.43 3.33 17.73
CA TRP A 15 -5.15 3.53 18.41
C TRP A 15 -4.06 3.95 17.41
N ARG A 16 -3.90 3.21 16.31
CA ARG A 16 -2.91 3.53 15.26
C ARG A 16 -3.11 4.93 14.69
N LYS A 17 -4.37 5.31 14.42
CA LYS A 17 -4.70 6.67 13.94
C LYS A 17 -4.36 7.76 14.95
N ARG A 18 -4.50 7.47 16.25
CA ARG A 18 -4.21 8.42 17.32
C ARG A 18 -2.72 8.65 17.52
N ILE A 19 -1.91 7.59 17.50
CA ILE A 19 -0.46 7.70 17.71
C ILE A 19 0.29 8.20 16.47
N GLY A 20 -0.25 7.95 15.27
CA GLY A 20 0.37 8.36 14.01
C GLY A 20 1.73 7.69 13.75
N SER A 21 2.45 8.19 12.75
CA SER A 21 3.81 7.72 12.42
C SER A 21 4.81 8.04 13.53
N GLU A 22 4.73 9.24 14.11
CA GLU A 22 5.62 9.68 15.18
C GLU A 22 5.50 8.82 16.43
N GLY A 23 4.27 8.43 16.81
CA GLY A 23 4.08 7.55 17.96
C GLY A 23 4.59 6.14 17.70
N VAL A 24 4.45 5.61 16.48
CA VAL A 24 5.04 4.31 16.11
C VAL A 24 6.58 4.36 16.13
N GLU A 25 7.18 5.48 15.71
CA GLU A 25 8.63 5.67 15.78
C GLU A 25 9.13 5.64 17.23
N LYS A 26 8.41 6.29 18.16
CA LYS A 26 8.71 6.22 19.61
C LYS A 26 8.61 4.80 20.18
N PHE A 27 7.64 4.00 19.71
CA PHE A 27 7.54 2.59 20.12
C PHE A 27 8.76 1.78 19.65
N LEU A 28 9.22 2.01 18.42
CA LEU A 28 10.42 1.36 17.92
C LEU A 28 11.65 1.79 18.73
N GLU A 29 11.81 3.08 18.98
CA GLU A 29 12.88 3.65 19.81
C GLU A 29 12.92 2.98 21.19
N GLU A 30 11.81 2.98 21.93
CA GLU A 30 11.76 2.36 23.26
C GLU A 30 12.02 0.85 23.23
N THR A 31 11.60 0.15 22.16
CA THR A 31 11.87 -1.28 21.99
C THR A 31 13.36 -1.55 21.83
N ILE A 32 14.06 -0.70 21.06
CA ILE A 32 15.52 -0.80 20.87
C ILE A 32 16.25 -0.47 22.17
N LEU A 33 15.85 0.61 22.86
CA LEU A 33 16.44 1.01 24.14
C LEU A 33 16.27 -0.08 25.20
N LEU A 34 15.09 -0.70 25.28
CA LEU A 34 14.85 -1.84 26.15
C LEU A 34 15.77 -3.01 25.79
N GLY A 35 15.90 -3.33 24.49
CA GLY A 35 16.82 -4.36 24.02
C GLY A 35 18.28 -4.10 24.42
N GLN A 36 18.71 -2.84 24.45
CA GLN A 36 20.05 -2.46 24.95
C GLN A 36 20.17 -2.65 26.46
N ARG A 37 19.18 -2.20 27.24
CA ARG A 37 19.18 -2.34 28.72
C ARG A 37 19.20 -3.80 29.16
N GLU A 38 18.46 -4.65 28.46
CA GLU A 38 18.40 -6.10 28.70
C GLU A 38 19.58 -6.87 28.10
N GLY A 39 20.56 -6.17 27.49
CA GLY A 39 21.76 -6.76 26.90
C GLY A 39 21.50 -7.62 25.64
N GLN A 40 20.30 -7.54 25.05
CA GLN A 40 19.89 -8.26 23.84
C GLN A 40 20.49 -7.64 22.57
N ILE A 41 20.79 -6.34 22.61
CA ILE A 41 21.43 -5.60 21.51
C ILE A 41 22.70 -4.93 22.06
N LYS A 42 23.86 -5.30 21.54
CA LYS A 42 25.12 -4.67 21.94
C LYS A 42 25.42 -3.49 21.03
N GLU A 43 25.97 -2.42 21.60
CA GLU A 43 26.31 -1.19 20.85
C GLU A 43 27.14 -1.42 19.57
N PRO A 44 28.14 -2.34 19.53
CA PRO A 44 28.87 -2.61 18.30
C PRO A 44 28.02 -3.13 17.14
N GLU A 45 26.83 -3.68 17.41
CA GLU A 45 25.91 -4.21 16.39
C GLU A 45 25.27 -3.12 15.55
N PHE A 46 25.19 -1.88 16.05
CA PHE A 46 24.71 -0.73 15.27
C PHE A 46 25.72 -0.23 14.24
N ARG A 47 26.99 -0.64 14.34
CA ARG A 47 28.03 -0.20 13.40
C ARG A 47 27.92 -0.89 12.03
N ARG A 48 27.24 -2.04 11.98
CA ARG A 48 27.10 -2.86 10.77
C ARG A 48 25.64 -3.25 10.58
N VAL A 49 25.00 -2.70 9.56
CA VAL A 49 23.57 -2.89 9.30
C VAL A 49 23.29 -3.31 7.86
N ASN A 50 22.15 -3.96 7.67
CA ASN A 50 21.58 -4.27 6.37
C ASN A 50 20.36 -3.37 6.14
N VAL A 51 20.22 -2.80 4.95
CA VAL A 51 19.07 -2.02 4.53
C VAL A 51 18.40 -2.70 3.36
N ASP A 52 17.15 -3.09 3.57
CA ASP A 52 16.33 -3.75 2.56
C ASP A 52 14.99 -3.04 2.40
N THR A 53 14.50 -3.00 1.16
CA THR A 53 13.17 -2.48 0.86
C THR A 53 12.23 -3.62 0.47
N THR A 54 11.15 -3.77 1.23
CA THR A 54 10.11 -4.79 1.01
C THR A 54 8.76 -4.13 0.71
N VAL A 55 7.74 -4.95 0.46
CA VAL A 55 6.35 -4.50 0.31
C VAL A 55 5.56 -5.02 1.51
N GLN A 56 5.00 -4.11 2.29
CA GLN A 56 3.98 -4.47 3.26
C GLN A 56 2.65 -4.57 2.51
N GLU A 57 2.29 -5.79 2.13
CA GLU A 57 1.05 -6.04 1.41
C GLU A 57 -0.16 -5.60 2.23
N LYS A 58 -1.08 -4.92 1.56
CA LYS A 58 -2.36 -4.59 2.16
C LYS A 58 -3.33 -5.72 1.92
N ALA A 59 -4.22 -5.96 2.88
CA ALA A 59 -5.30 -6.94 2.79
C ALA A 59 -6.37 -6.51 1.77
N ILE A 60 -6.00 -6.46 0.50
CA ILE A 60 -6.89 -6.20 -0.63
C ILE A 60 -6.99 -7.46 -1.49
N THR A 61 -8.12 -7.65 -2.15
CA THR A 61 -8.16 -8.69 -3.18
C THR A 61 -7.45 -8.22 -4.44
N PHE A 62 -6.90 -9.17 -5.21
CA PHE A 62 -6.24 -8.88 -6.48
C PHE A 62 -7.07 -7.92 -7.37
N PRO A 63 -6.49 -6.78 -7.78
CA PRO A 63 -7.25 -5.69 -8.37
C PRO A 63 -7.39 -5.87 -9.88
N THR A 64 -8.56 -6.33 -10.33
CA THR A 64 -8.93 -6.34 -11.75
C THR A 64 -9.87 -5.19 -12.06
N ASP A 65 -9.73 -4.58 -13.24
CA ASP A 65 -10.61 -3.49 -13.69
C ASP A 65 -12.10 -3.84 -13.58
N ALA A 66 -12.48 -5.05 -14.03
CA ALA A 66 -13.85 -5.53 -13.94
C ALA A 66 -14.37 -5.56 -12.50
N LYS A 67 -13.55 -6.05 -11.56
CA LYS A 67 -13.89 -6.10 -10.13
C LYS A 67 -13.99 -4.70 -9.54
N LEU A 68 -13.04 -3.83 -9.89
CA LEU A 68 -12.98 -2.46 -9.42
C LEU A 68 -14.21 -1.66 -9.85
N TYR A 69 -14.57 -1.71 -11.14
CA TYR A 69 -15.80 -1.07 -11.65
C TYR A 69 -17.05 -1.61 -10.97
N HIS A 70 -17.17 -2.94 -10.88
CA HIS A 70 -18.34 -3.58 -10.26
C HIS A 70 -18.48 -3.18 -8.78
N LYS A 71 -17.39 -3.24 -8.01
CA LYS A 71 -17.37 -2.91 -6.58
C LYS A 71 -17.63 -1.44 -6.33
N MET A 72 -17.03 -0.54 -7.12
CA MET A 72 -17.24 0.91 -6.95
C MET A 72 -18.71 1.25 -7.19
N ARG A 73 -19.32 0.64 -8.21
CA ARG A 73 -20.74 0.80 -8.50
C ARG A 73 -21.61 0.29 -7.34
N GLN A 74 -21.28 -0.86 -6.73
CA GLN A 74 -21.99 -1.34 -5.53
C GLN A 74 -21.86 -0.36 -4.35
N VAL A 75 -20.66 0.21 -4.15
CA VAL A 75 -20.40 1.18 -3.09
C VAL A 75 -21.21 2.46 -3.31
N LEU A 76 -21.20 3.03 -4.51
CA LEU A 76 -22.01 4.22 -4.84
C LEU A 76 -23.51 3.97 -4.68
N VAL A 77 -24.03 2.82 -5.13
CA VAL A 77 -25.45 2.48 -4.93
C VAL A 77 -25.81 2.37 -3.46
N LYS A 78 -24.91 1.76 -2.64
CA LYS A 78 -25.13 1.65 -1.20
C LYS A 78 -25.11 3.01 -0.52
N GLU A 79 -24.19 3.88 -0.92
CA GLU A 79 -24.10 5.23 -0.35
C GLU A 79 -25.29 6.09 -0.77
N ALA A 80 -25.68 6.06 -2.05
CA ALA A 80 -26.87 6.75 -2.55
C ALA A 80 -28.13 6.33 -1.77
N SER A 81 -28.28 5.05 -1.44
CA SER A 81 -29.39 4.57 -0.64
C SER A 81 -29.39 5.09 0.80
N LYS A 82 -28.23 5.38 1.40
CA LYS A 82 -28.15 5.95 2.75
C LYS A 82 -28.50 7.43 2.76
N GLU A 83 -28.08 8.14 1.71
CA GLU A 83 -28.39 9.55 1.49
C GLU A 83 -29.79 9.77 0.88
N ASN A 84 -30.62 8.72 0.79
CA ASN A 84 -31.97 8.76 0.20
C ASN A 84 -32.02 9.28 -1.26
N ILE A 85 -30.94 9.10 -2.02
CA ILE A 85 -30.87 9.50 -3.44
C ILE A 85 -31.53 8.42 -4.30
N GLN A 86 -32.65 8.76 -4.93
CA GLN A 86 -33.34 7.86 -5.85
C GLN A 86 -32.59 7.77 -7.19
N LEU A 87 -31.93 6.64 -7.44
CA LEU A 87 -31.22 6.39 -8.71
C LEU A 87 -32.19 6.01 -9.83
N ARG A 88 -32.01 6.57 -11.03
CA ARG A 88 -32.74 6.17 -12.25
C ARG A 88 -32.55 4.69 -12.52
N GLN A 89 -31.33 4.19 -12.35
CA GLN A 89 -31.03 2.76 -12.47
C GLN A 89 -29.77 2.39 -11.67
N SER A 90 -29.89 1.39 -10.79
CA SER A 90 -28.77 0.92 -9.95
C SER A 90 -27.84 -0.08 -10.65
N TYR A 91 -28.29 -0.67 -11.77
CA TYR A 91 -27.62 -1.77 -12.49
C TYR A 91 -27.27 -3.00 -11.62
N LYS A 92 -27.97 -3.25 -10.49
CA LYS A 92 -27.71 -4.38 -9.57
C LYS A 92 -27.63 -5.73 -10.28
N ARG A 93 -28.68 -6.09 -11.02
CA ARG A 93 -28.77 -7.35 -11.77
C ARG A 93 -27.82 -7.37 -12.97
N LYS A 94 -27.89 -6.35 -13.84
CA LYS A 94 -27.05 -6.24 -15.05
C LYS A 94 -25.55 -6.26 -14.74
N GLY A 95 -25.11 -5.51 -13.73
CA GLY A 95 -23.72 -5.48 -13.32
C GLY A 95 -23.22 -6.79 -12.68
N LYS A 96 -24.08 -7.54 -11.97
CA LYS A 96 -23.71 -8.87 -11.46
C LYS A 96 -23.52 -9.87 -12.61
N LEU A 97 -24.46 -9.88 -13.56
CA LEU A 97 -24.39 -10.75 -14.73
C LEU A 97 -23.15 -10.46 -15.58
N ALA A 98 -22.87 -9.18 -15.88
CA ALA A 98 -21.69 -8.76 -16.63
C ALA A 98 -20.39 -9.20 -15.94
N PHE A 99 -20.30 -9.04 -14.62
CA PHE A 99 -19.12 -9.47 -13.85
C PHE A 99 -18.91 -11.01 -13.90
N ILE A 100 -19.98 -11.79 -13.77
CA ILE A 100 -19.90 -13.26 -13.88
C ILE A 100 -19.47 -13.69 -15.29
N LYS A 101 -20.07 -13.10 -16.34
CA LYS A 101 -19.71 -13.38 -17.73
C LYS A 101 -18.24 -13.02 -18.02
N GLN A 102 -17.79 -11.86 -17.54
CA GLN A 102 -16.39 -11.43 -17.67
C GLN A 102 -15.42 -12.46 -17.09
N GLY A 103 -15.70 -12.96 -15.88
CA GLY A 103 -14.90 -14.02 -15.25
C GLY A 103 -14.88 -15.31 -16.09
N ARG A 104 -16.05 -15.78 -16.52
CA ARG A 104 -16.17 -16.99 -17.36
C ARG A 104 -15.39 -16.88 -18.68
N TYR A 105 -15.50 -15.75 -19.37
CA TYR A 105 -14.77 -15.53 -20.62
C TYR A 105 -13.26 -15.46 -20.41
N PHE A 106 -12.81 -14.88 -19.29
CA PHE A 106 -11.39 -14.86 -18.94
C PHE A 106 -10.86 -16.27 -18.68
N HIS A 107 -11.58 -17.09 -17.90
CA HIS A 107 -11.22 -18.49 -17.66
C HIS A 107 -11.18 -19.30 -18.95
N ALA A 108 -12.14 -19.10 -19.86
CA ALA A 108 -12.18 -19.76 -21.16
C ALA A 108 -11.18 -19.18 -22.19
N LYS A 109 -10.30 -18.24 -21.81
CA LYS A 109 -9.36 -17.54 -22.70
C LYS A 109 -10.02 -16.80 -23.88
N GLN A 110 -11.30 -16.45 -23.77
CA GLN A 110 -12.08 -15.75 -24.79
C GLN A 110 -11.96 -14.22 -24.64
N SER A 111 -10.73 -13.70 -24.71
CA SER A 111 -10.43 -12.27 -24.46
C SER A 111 -11.19 -11.31 -25.39
N LYS A 112 -11.52 -11.72 -26.61
CA LYS A 112 -12.34 -10.94 -27.56
C LYS A 112 -13.76 -10.64 -27.03
N ARG A 113 -14.28 -11.45 -26.10
CA ARG A 113 -15.58 -11.26 -25.43
C ARG A 113 -15.49 -10.42 -24.15
N ALA A 114 -14.34 -9.81 -23.85
CA ALA A 114 -14.13 -8.92 -22.70
C ALA A 114 -14.86 -7.56 -22.79
N HIS A 115 -15.83 -7.39 -23.70
CA HIS A 115 -16.73 -6.24 -23.74
C HIS A 115 -17.53 -6.09 -22.43
N GLU A 116 -17.68 -7.16 -21.64
CA GLU A 116 -18.31 -7.09 -20.31
C GLU A 116 -17.57 -6.15 -19.35
N THR A 117 -16.24 -6.03 -19.43
CA THR A 117 -15.48 -5.02 -18.66
C THR A 117 -15.88 -3.60 -19.07
N LYS A 118 -16.05 -3.35 -20.37
CA LYS A 118 -16.53 -2.06 -20.89
C LYS A 118 -17.95 -1.77 -20.38
N ARG A 119 -18.84 -2.76 -20.37
CA ARG A 119 -20.20 -2.63 -19.81
C ARG A 119 -20.18 -2.26 -18.33
N LEU A 120 -19.32 -2.91 -17.53
CA LEU A 120 -19.16 -2.58 -16.12
C LEU A 120 -18.68 -1.14 -15.93
N LYS A 121 -17.71 -0.68 -16.74
CA LYS A 121 -17.25 0.71 -16.76
C LYS A 121 -18.40 1.68 -17.08
N THR A 122 -19.21 1.37 -18.11
CA THR A 122 -20.39 2.16 -18.47
C THR A 122 -21.40 2.22 -17.32
N TYR A 123 -21.70 1.11 -16.67
CA TYR A 123 -22.65 1.08 -15.55
C TYR A 123 -22.19 1.92 -14.36
N LEU A 124 -20.90 1.85 -14.01
CA LEU A 124 -20.32 2.73 -12.99
C LEU A 124 -20.49 4.21 -13.40
N GLY A 125 -20.10 4.57 -14.63
CA GLY A 125 -20.20 5.94 -15.13
C GLY A 125 -21.64 6.47 -15.17
N CYS A 126 -22.62 5.62 -15.51
CA CYS A 126 -24.03 6.00 -15.46
C CYS A 126 -24.50 6.30 -14.03
N VAL A 127 -24.15 5.45 -13.05
CA VAL A 127 -24.52 5.66 -11.64
C VAL A 127 -23.86 6.92 -11.09
N LYS A 128 -22.56 7.11 -11.35
CA LYS A 128 -21.83 8.31 -10.95
C LYS A 128 -22.51 9.59 -11.44
N ARG A 129 -22.74 9.69 -12.77
CA ARG A 129 -23.39 10.86 -13.38
C ARG A 129 -24.81 11.10 -12.89
N ASP A 130 -25.56 10.05 -12.59
CA ASP A 130 -26.92 10.18 -12.04
C ASP A 130 -26.91 10.74 -10.62
N ILE A 131 -25.93 10.35 -9.79
CA ILE A 131 -25.71 10.95 -8.46
C ILE A 131 -25.28 12.41 -8.60
N GLU A 132 -24.29 12.71 -9.42
CA GLU A 132 -23.77 14.08 -9.61
C GLU A 132 -24.84 15.06 -10.09
N ARG A 133 -25.81 14.62 -10.89
CA ARG A 133 -26.93 15.47 -11.32
C ARG A 133 -27.98 15.74 -10.25
N LYS A 134 -28.04 14.91 -9.21
CA LYS A 134 -29.06 14.97 -8.15
C LYS A 134 -28.55 15.57 -6.85
N VAL A 135 -27.23 15.73 -6.73
CA VAL A 135 -26.58 16.16 -5.50
C VAL A 135 -25.60 17.27 -5.84
N GLU A 136 -25.99 18.50 -5.52
CA GLU A 136 -25.13 19.67 -5.67
C GLU A 136 -24.05 19.70 -4.58
N ASN A 137 -24.42 19.42 -3.33
CA ASN A 137 -23.52 19.46 -2.17
C ASN A 137 -23.44 18.07 -1.49
N PRO A 138 -22.60 17.15 -2.00
CA PRO A 138 -22.45 15.82 -1.40
C PRO A 138 -21.72 15.92 -0.06
N ASN A 139 -22.10 15.07 0.90
CA ASN A 139 -21.35 14.94 2.15
C ASN A 139 -19.91 14.47 1.90
N ILE A 140 -19.04 14.61 2.91
CA ILE A 140 -17.59 14.33 2.81
C ILE A 140 -17.33 12.92 2.23
N ARG A 141 -18.11 11.93 2.68
CA ARG A 141 -17.96 10.54 2.28
C ARG A 141 -18.37 10.32 0.83
N LEU A 142 -19.52 10.82 0.42
CA LEU A 142 -20.01 10.70 -0.95
C LEU A 142 -19.08 11.44 -1.92
N LYS A 143 -18.62 12.65 -1.55
CA LYS A 143 -17.63 13.42 -2.31
C LYS A 143 -16.36 12.60 -2.57
N SER A 144 -15.76 12.03 -1.52
CA SER A 144 -14.58 11.17 -1.63
C SER A 144 -14.82 9.96 -2.54
N LEU A 145 -15.99 9.31 -2.43
CA LEU A 145 -16.35 8.18 -3.30
C LEU A 145 -16.54 8.59 -4.76
N LEU A 146 -17.09 9.78 -5.03
CA LEU A 146 -17.23 10.32 -6.37
C LEU A 146 -15.85 10.62 -6.99
N GLU A 147 -14.93 11.24 -6.24
CA GLU A 147 -13.55 11.48 -6.65
C GLU A 147 -12.80 10.17 -6.97
N ILE A 148 -12.90 9.16 -6.09
CA ILE A 148 -12.33 7.83 -6.34
C ILE A 148 -12.95 7.20 -7.59
N SER A 149 -14.26 7.32 -7.77
CA SER A 149 -14.95 6.77 -8.94
C SER A 149 -14.51 7.43 -10.25
N GLU A 150 -14.25 8.74 -10.24
CA GLU A 150 -13.73 9.47 -11.40
C GLU A 150 -12.33 8.98 -11.76
N ARG A 151 -11.44 8.85 -10.77
CA ARG A 151 -10.09 8.29 -10.98
C ARG A 151 -10.14 6.87 -11.54
N ILE A 152 -11.04 6.02 -11.02
CA ILE A 152 -11.24 4.66 -11.53
C ILE A 152 -11.71 4.68 -13.00
N LEU A 153 -12.59 5.61 -13.38
CA LEU A 153 -13.12 5.71 -14.75
C LEU A 153 -12.09 6.27 -15.74
N THR A 154 -11.22 7.17 -15.30
CA THR A 154 -10.25 7.88 -16.16
C THR A 154 -8.90 7.16 -16.24
N GLN A 155 -8.52 6.37 -15.23
CA GLN A 155 -7.24 5.68 -15.23
C GLN A 155 -7.11 4.68 -16.40
N SER A 156 -5.91 4.61 -16.97
CA SER A 156 -5.51 3.70 -18.04
C SER A 156 -4.42 2.74 -17.55
N LYS A 157 -3.86 1.92 -18.44
CA LYS A 157 -2.73 1.02 -18.10
C LYS A 157 -1.50 1.78 -17.61
N ASN A 158 -1.23 2.95 -18.19
CA ASN A 158 0.01 3.73 -17.97
C ASN A 158 -0.18 4.90 -17.00
N SER A 159 -1.37 5.06 -16.42
CA SER A 159 -1.61 6.09 -15.41
C SER A 159 -0.69 5.87 -14.20
N LYS A 160 -0.11 6.96 -13.69
CA LYS A 160 0.58 6.98 -12.40
C LYS A 160 -0.46 6.97 -11.26
N ASN A 161 -0.09 6.44 -10.09
CA ASN A 161 -0.91 6.45 -8.87
C ASN A 161 -2.36 5.93 -9.09
N LYS A 162 -2.47 4.76 -9.73
CA LYS A 162 -3.76 4.10 -10.00
C LYS A 162 -4.44 3.67 -8.72
N ILE A 163 -5.76 3.70 -8.73
CA ILE A 163 -6.58 3.07 -7.70
C ILE A 163 -6.63 1.57 -7.98
N TYR A 164 -6.09 0.80 -7.04
CA TYR A 164 -6.19 -0.67 -7.03
C TYR A 164 -7.31 -1.16 -6.10
N SER A 165 -7.65 -0.40 -5.07
CA SER A 165 -8.70 -0.75 -4.11
C SER A 165 -9.49 0.47 -3.67
N ILE A 166 -10.82 0.33 -3.57
CA ILE A 166 -11.73 1.42 -3.19
C ILE A 166 -11.60 1.78 -1.71
N HIS A 167 -11.45 0.77 -0.85
CA HIS A 167 -11.32 0.98 0.60
C HIS A 167 -9.88 1.32 1.01
N SER A 168 -8.95 1.34 0.06
CA SER A 168 -7.54 1.61 0.28
C SER A 168 -6.91 2.23 -0.97
N PRO A 169 -7.30 3.48 -1.30
CA PRO A 169 -6.85 4.17 -2.50
C PRO A 169 -5.36 4.49 -2.52
N GLU A 170 -4.68 4.43 -1.36
CA GLU A 170 -3.23 4.64 -1.19
C GLU A 170 -2.38 3.42 -1.55
N VAL A 171 -2.98 2.27 -1.83
CA VAL A 171 -2.24 1.05 -2.19
C VAL A 171 -1.50 1.24 -3.51
N GLU A 172 -0.25 0.83 -3.53
CA GLU A 172 0.62 0.87 -4.70
C GLU A 172 0.81 -0.53 -5.28
N CYS A 173 1.10 -0.60 -6.58
CA CYS A 173 1.51 -1.83 -7.25
C CYS A 173 3.03 -1.80 -7.42
N ILE A 174 3.71 -2.74 -6.78
CA ILE A 174 5.16 -2.77 -6.69
C ILE A 174 5.65 -4.10 -7.28
N SER A 175 6.64 -4.01 -8.17
CA SER A 175 7.30 -5.17 -8.78
C SER A 175 8.69 -5.31 -8.21
N LYS A 176 8.93 -6.34 -7.39
CA LYS A 176 10.23 -6.64 -6.78
C LYS A 176 10.99 -7.80 -7.44
N GLY A 177 10.55 -8.25 -8.63
CA GLY A 177 11.23 -9.30 -9.38
C GLY A 177 11.14 -10.70 -8.78
N LYS A 178 10.20 -10.94 -7.83
CA LYS A 178 9.97 -12.27 -7.26
C LYS A 178 9.48 -13.24 -8.34
N SER A 179 10.10 -14.41 -8.43
CA SER A 179 9.82 -15.42 -9.46
C SER A 179 8.36 -15.91 -9.46
N TYR A 180 7.78 -16.10 -8.28
CA TYR A 180 6.41 -16.61 -8.11
C TYR A 180 5.33 -15.51 -8.10
N LYS A 181 5.71 -14.24 -7.95
CA LYS A 181 4.77 -13.12 -7.83
C LYS A 181 5.33 -11.85 -8.46
N ARG A 182 4.82 -11.52 -9.64
CA ARG A 182 5.28 -10.36 -10.41
C ARG A 182 4.96 -9.01 -9.76
N TYR A 183 3.80 -8.92 -9.09
CA TYR A 183 3.32 -7.68 -8.49
C TYR A 183 2.77 -7.93 -7.08
N GLU A 184 3.14 -7.03 -6.17
CA GLU A 184 2.66 -6.95 -4.80
C GLU A 184 1.86 -5.66 -4.64
N PHE A 185 0.82 -5.71 -3.82
CA PHE A 185 -0.09 -4.57 -3.63
C PHE A 185 -0.07 -4.12 -2.18
N GLY A 186 0.55 -2.98 -1.92
CA GLY A 186 0.73 -2.49 -0.57
C GLY A 186 1.44 -1.16 -0.50
N CYS A 187 2.18 -0.96 0.58
CA CYS A 187 3.09 0.16 0.73
C CYS A 187 4.52 -0.38 0.71
N LYS A 188 5.43 0.33 0.04
CA LYS A 188 6.86 0.01 0.14
C LYS A 188 7.33 0.32 1.54
N VAL A 189 8.16 -0.54 2.11
CA VAL A 189 8.73 -0.34 3.44
C VAL A 189 10.24 -0.48 3.36
N SER A 190 10.97 0.48 3.92
CA SER A 190 12.40 0.37 4.17
C SER A 190 12.63 -0.21 5.56
N LEU A 191 13.50 -1.20 5.66
CA LEU A 191 13.89 -1.87 6.90
C LEU A 191 15.39 -1.76 7.08
N VAL A 192 15.82 -1.32 8.25
CA VAL A 192 17.21 -1.35 8.68
C VAL A 192 17.35 -2.39 9.77
N THR A 193 18.23 -3.37 9.55
CA THR A 193 18.46 -4.46 10.51
C THR A 193 19.93 -4.56 10.87
N THR A 194 20.27 -4.84 12.13
CA THR A 194 21.66 -5.16 12.51
C THR A 194 22.11 -6.44 11.81
N SER A 195 23.33 -6.46 11.24
CA SER A 195 23.78 -7.63 10.46
C SER A 195 24.02 -8.89 11.29
N LYS A 196 24.28 -8.75 12.59
CA LYS A 196 24.63 -9.88 13.47
C LYS A 196 23.41 -10.63 13.99
N SER A 197 22.41 -9.88 14.48
CA SER A 197 21.28 -10.41 15.25
C SER A 197 19.92 -10.10 14.62
N ASN A 198 19.91 -9.43 13.46
CA ASN A 198 18.69 -9.06 12.70
C ASN A 198 17.67 -8.23 13.49
N TRP A 199 18.09 -7.48 14.51
CA TRP A 199 17.22 -6.49 15.17
C TRP A 199 16.84 -5.39 14.19
N VAL A 200 15.55 -5.09 14.10
CA VAL A 200 15.05 -3.95 13.32
C VAL A 200 15.36 -2.68 14.10
N VAL A 201 16.23 -1.85 13.52
CA VAL A 201 16.74 -0.59 14.11
C VAL A 201 16.30 0.64 13.33
N GLY A 202 15.51 0.43 12.27
CA GLY A 202 14.86 1.47 11.48
C GLY A 202 13.74 0.87 10.64
N VAL A 203 12.62 1.59 10.52
CA VAL A 203 11.49 1.19 9.69
C VAL A 203 10.77 2.42 9.15
N GLN A 204 10.60 2.48 7.83
CA GLN A 204 9.91 3.59 7.18
C GLN A 204 8.90 3.10 6.15
N ALA A 205 7.68 3.63 6.23
CA ALA A 205 6.73 3.53 5.13
C ALA A 205 7.13 4.52 4.02
N LEU A 206 7.24 4.02 2.80
CA LEU A 206 7.64 4.77 1.63
C LEU A 206 6.45 4.89 0.67
N HIS A 207 6.00 6.13 0.49
CA HIS A 207 4.87 6.46 -0.40
C HIS A 207 5.37 6.99 -1.75
N GLY A 208 4.56 6.83 -2.78
CA GLY A 208 4.87 7.18 -4.17
C GLY A 208 5.71 6.13 -4.91
N ASN A 209 5.89 4.93 -4.35
CA ASN A 209 6.77 3.88 -4.88
C ASN A 209 8.15 4.42 -5.36
N PRO A 210 8.96 5.02 -4.46
CA PRO A 210 10.27 5.59 -4.83
C PRO A 210 11.22 4.51 -5.33
N TYR A 211 12.20 4.87 -6.16
CA TYR A 211 13.26 3.94 -6.55
C TYR A 211 14.07 3.52 -5.32
N ASP A 212 14.38 2.22 -5.20
CA ASP A 212 14.94 1.66 -3.97
C ASP A 212 16.26 2.36 -3.58
N GLY A 213 17.13 2.66 -4.53
CA GLY A 213 18.41 3.34 -4.26
C GLY A 213 18.28 4.75 -3.66
N HIS A 214 17.15 5.43 -3.85
CA HIS A 214 16.93 6.75 -3.24
C HIS A 214 16.51 6.67 -1.77
N THR A 215 16.19 5.47 -1.27
CA THR A 215 15.63 5.27 0.08
C THR A 215 16.70 5.02 1.14
N LEU A 216 17.93 4.70 0.72
CA LEU A 216 19.03 4.31 1.60
C LEU A 216 19.41 5.44 2.58
N LYS A 217 19.56 6.66 2.06
CA LYS A 217 19.95 7.84 2.85
C LYS A 217 18.94 8.12 3.96
N ASP A 218 17.66 8.10 3.61
CA ASP A 218 16.58 8.38 4.57
C ASP A 218 16.47 7.28 5.63
N ALA A 219 16.70 6.02 5.26
CA ALA A 219 16.72 4.89 6.18
C ALA A 219 17.86 5.01 7.21
N ILE A 220 19.07 5.38 6.76
CA ILE A 220 20.21 5.58 7.65
C ILE A 220 19.98 6.78 8.58
N ASN A 221 19.49 7.90 8.04
CA ASN A 221 19.19 9.08 8.84
C ASN A 221 18.12 8.79 9.91
N GLN A 222 17.14 7.95 9.59
CA GLN A 222 16.15 7.52 10.57
C GLN A 222 16.78 6.66 11.68
N MET A 223 17.58 5.67 11.31
CA MET A 223 18.28 4.84 12.29
C MET A 223 19.16 5.70 13.21
N GLU A 224 19.92 6.64 12.65
CA GLU A 224 20.76 7.55 13.43
C GLU A 224 19.94 8.42 14.37
N LYS A 225 18.76 8.89 13.94
CA LYS A 225 17.84 9.63 14.80
C LYS A 225 17.31 8.77 15.96
N ILE A 226 17.01 7.50 15.72
CA ILE A 226 16.43 6.58 16.72
C ILE A 226 17.48 6.08 17.71
N VAL A 227 18.65 5.68 17.21
CA VAL A 227 19.70 5.01 17.99
C VAL A 227 20.76 5.99 18.50
N GLY A 228 20.89 7.16 17.86
CA GLY A 228 21.95 8.13 18.13
C GLY A 228 23.32 7.73 17.55
N ILE A 229 23.39 6.64 16.78
CA ILE A 229 24.64 6.10 16.23
C ILE A 229 24.49 5.94 14.71
N ARG A 230 25.40 6.54 13.97
CA ARG A 230 25.50 6.34 12.53
C ARG A 230 26.26 5.03 12.22
N PRO A 231 25.72 4.14 11.37
CA PRO A 231 26.41 2.90 10.99
C PRO A 231 27.68 3.20 10.18
N LYS A 232 28.72 2.39 10.38
CA LYS A 232 29.98 2.46 9.60
C LYS A 232 29.90 1.63 8.33
N GLU A 233 29.19 0.51 8.39
CA GLU A 233 29.02 -0.40 7.26
C GLU A 233 27.53 -0.63 7.01
N VAL A 234 27.11 -0.44 5.75
CA VAL A 234 25.73 -0.63 5.33
C VAL A 234 25.70 -1.58 4.14
N TYR A 235 24.99 -2.69 4.28
CA TYR A 235 24.79 -3.66 3.21
C TYR A 235 23.38 -3.46 2.65
N ALA A 236 23.24 -3.40 1.33
CA ALA A 236 21.92 -3.32 0.70
C ALA A 236 21.86 -4.24 -0.52
N GLN A 237 20.65 -4.66 -0.89
CA GLN A 237 20.48 -5.51 -2.07
C GLN A 237 20.92 -4.83 -3.37
N PRO A 238 21.39 -5.59 -4.37
CA PRO A 238 21.82 -5.06 -5.67
C PRO A 238 20.74 -4.26 -6.44
N SER A 239 19.47 -4.55 -6.18
CA SER A 239 18.32 -3.80 -6.72
C SER A 239 18.21 -2.38 -6.14
N THR A 240 18.84 -2.15 -4.98
CA THR A 240 18.93 -0.88 -4.28
C THR A 240 20.22 -0.14 -4.67
N ILE A 241 21.32 -0.87 -4.92
CA ILE A 241 22.63 -0.29 -5.27
C ILE A 241 23.40 -1.23 -6.22
N ARG A 242 24.09 -0.73 -7.25
CA ARG A 242 24.85 -1.59 -8.18
C ARG A 242 26.02 -2.39 -7.54
N GLU A 243 26.50 -1.99 -6.35
CA GLU A 243 27.62 -2.61 -5.62
C GLU A 243 27.43 -2.52 -4.10
N THR A 244 28.18 -3.33 -3.34
CA THR A 244 28.27 -3.21 -1.87
C THR A 244 28.93 -1.87 -1.53
N GLN A 245 28.21 -0.93 -0.94
CA GLN A 245 28.76 0.39 -0.59
C GLN A 245 29.17 0.43 0.87
N ARG A 246 30.44 0.73 1.14
CA ARG A 246 30.86 1.17 2.49
C ARG A 246 30.59 2.67 2.57
N LEU A 247 29.91 3.09 3.63
CA LEU A 247 29.84 4.52 3.94
C LEU A 247 31.18 4.92 4.54
N THR A 248 31.82 5.92 3.94
CA THR A 248 32.96 6.57 4.58
C THR A 248 32.48 7.38 5.79
N PRO A 249 33.37 7.68 6.76
CA PRO A 249 33.02 8.46 7.96
C PRO A 249 32.33 9.81 7.69
N ASN A 250 32.44 10.35 6.48
CA ASN A 250 31.84 11.63 6.08
C ASN A 250 30.49 11.50 5.35
N GLY A 251 29.92 10.30 5.25
CA GLY A 251 28.63 10.06 4.60
C GLY A 251 28.67 9.96 3.07
N SER A 252 29.86 9.93 2.47
CA SER A 252 30.06 9.66 1.04
C SER A 252 30.03 8.15 0.76
N LEU A 253 29.38 7.77 -0.34
CA LEU A 253 29.31 6.40 -0.84
C LEU A 253 30.63 6.04 -1.53
N ASP A 254 31.47 5.20 -0.91
CA ASP A 254 32.61 4.59 -1.61
C ASP A 254 32.19 3.22 -2.15
N GLY A 255 32.34 3.06 -3.47
CA GLY A 255 32.13 1.78 -4.14
C GLY A 255 33.28 0.83 -3.85
N ILE A 256 32.97 -0.41 -3.42
CA ILE A 256 33.96 -1.48 -3.38
C ILE A 256 33.93 -2.16 -4.74
N GLN A 257 34.93 -1.89 -5.58
CA GLN A 257 35.23 -2.76 -6.72
C GLN A 257 35.64 -4.14 -6.19
N ARG A 258 35.02 -5.19 -6.73
CA ARG A 258 35.48 -6.57 -6.54
C ARG A 258 36.77 -6.81 -7.30
#